data_AF-A0A9E3D585-F1
#
_entry.id   AF-A0A9E3D585-F1
#
_cell.length_a   1.000
_cell.length_b   1.000
_cell.length_c   1.000
_cell.angle_alpha   90.00
_cell.angle_beta   90.00
_cell.angle_gamma   90.00
#
_symmetry.space_group_name_H-M   'P 1'
#
loop_
_entity.id
_entity.type
_entity.pdbx_description
1 polymer ?
#
loop_
_entity_poly.entity_id
_entity_poly.type
_entity_poly.pdbx_seq_one_letter_code
_entity_poly.pdbx_strand_id
1 'polypeptide(L)'
;MLHPATVAVVGRPNVGKSALFNRLIGRRVAIVEDTPGVTRDRLYALCEWRGCSLRIVDTAGIDPGADVAHGAELAEATRRQAEAAADEADLIVMVVDARDGRHPLDDDVAAILRRKHRPIVLAANKSEAPDAAAAVHAEFGALGFGEPIAVSAIHGEGTGDLLDRIVSLLPPGPPDSAPRDELALAVIGRPNVGKSSLVNALLGEERALVSQEPGTTRDAVDAALQWHDRIFRLVDTAGFLKKPEAHGAIEYYAALRSLHAIARCDVALLVFDAMAGVMSQDRRLAGIALEERKGLVIVGNKWDLVREQSGDFSQGELANVVRDSIPFAAFAPVTFLSAKTHRRLGSLMPIVAGVSENLDRRIPTAQLNGFIRDAVLAHPPSATGGRLLRIYYVSQPATHPPIFVFHCNDPDLVQTHYRRFLENTIRQHANFEGVPLTLEFRPRRISDQSPP
;
A
#
# COMPACT_ATOMS: atom_id res chain seq x y z
N MET A 1 8.55 10.80 -0.39
CA MET A 1 7.19 10.82 0.20
C MET A 1 7.07 9.61 1.10
N LEU A 2 6.69 9.78 2.37
CA LEU A 2 6.64 8.66 3.32
C LEU A 2 5.49 7.67 3.06
N HIS A 3 4.47 8.09 2.30
CA HIS A 3 3.45 7.21 1.72
C HIS A 3 3.28 7.59 0.24
N PRO A 4 3.18 6.62 -0.69
CA PRO A 4 2.95 6.93 -2.09
C PRO A 4 1.59 7.60 -2.23
N ALA A 5 1.54 8.71 -2.95
CA ALA A 5 0.31 9.43 -3.19
C ALA A 5 -0.68 8.55 -3.95
N THR A 6 -1.94 8.56 -3.51
CA THR A 6 -3.02 7.78 -4.15
C THR A 6 -3.57 8.54 -5.35
N VAL A 7 -3.50 7.91 -6.51
CA VAL A 7 -4.00 8.42 -7.79
C VAL A 7 -5.14 7.53 -8.26
N ALA A 8 -6.36 8.05 -8.26
CA ALA A 8 -7.53 7.30 -8.72
C ALA A 8 -7.82 7.54 -10.20
N VAL A 9 -8.03 6.46 -10.96
CA VAL A 9 -8.42 6.52 -12.37
C VAL A 9 -9.93 6.40 -12.47
N VAL A 10 -10.61 7.48 -12.84
CA VAL A 10 -12.08 7.62 -12.85
C VAL A 10 -12.55 7.96 -14.26
N GLY A 11 -13.76 7.56 -14.64
CA GLY A 11 -14.36 7.90 -15.93
C GLY A 11 -15.52 6.97 -16.25
N ARG A 12 -16.30 7.29 -17.28
CA ARG A 12 -17.43 6.44 -17.70
C ARG A 12 -16.94 5.03 -18.14
N PRO A 13 -17.82 4.02 -18.21
CA PRO A 13 -17.48 2.70 -18.72
C PRO A 13 -16.87 2.76 -20.13
N ASN A 14 -16.00 1.79 -20.45
CA ASN A 14 -15.40 1.59 -21.77
C ASN A 14 -14.46 2.69 -22.32
N VAL A 15 -14.15 3.75 -21.56
CA VAL A 15 -13.11 4.75 -21.94
C VAL A 15 -11.67 4.21 -21.89
N GLY A 16 -11.48 2.98 -21.41
CA GLY A 16 -10.17 2.32 -21.33
C GLY A 16 -9.39 2.57 -20.03
N LYS A 17 -10.09 2.80 -18.90
CA LYS A 17 -9.49 2.94 -17.55
C LYS A 17 -8.55 1.79 -17.20
N SER A 18 -8.99 0.54 -17.34
CA SER A 18 -8.17 -0.64 -17.01
C SER A 18 -6.98 -0.81 -17.95
N ALA A 19 -7.11 -0.42 -19.22
CA ALA A 19 -5.97 -0.41 -20.15
C ALA A 19 -4.93 0.63 -19.72
N LEU A 20 -5.38 1.83 -19.32
CA LEU A 20 -4.50 2.88 -18.81
C LEU A 20 -3.84 2.45 -17.50
N PHE A 21 -4.61 1.91 -16.56
CA PHE A 21 -4.11 1.32 -15.31
C PHE A 21 -2.98 0.32 -15.58
N ASN A 22 -3.25 -0.71 -16.41
CA ASN A 22 -2.26 -1.74 -16.75
C ASN A 22 -1.00 -1.14 -17.40
N ARG A 23 -1.15 -0.08 -18.19
CA ARG A 23 -0.02 0.60 -18.81
C ARG A 23 0.82 1.38 -17.81
N LEU A 24 0.18 2.08 -16.88
CA LEU A 24 0.87 2.87 -15.86
C LEU A 24 1.64 1.97 -14.88
N ILE A 25 1.08 0.84 -14.49
CA ILE A 25 1.72 -0.12 -13.57
C ILE A 25 2.88 -0.88 -14.25
N GLY A 26 2.78 -1.15 -15.55
CA GLY A 26 3.75 -1.93 -16.32
C GLY A 26 5.11 -1.24 -16.54
N ARG A 27 5.27 0.03 -16.13
CA ARG A 27 6.53 0.78 -16.31
C ARG A 27 7.60 0.45 -15.26
N ARG A 28 7.26 -0.20 -14.14
CA ARG A 28 8.14 -0.88 -13.17
C ARG A 28 7.29 -1.34 -12.00
N VAL A 29 6.73 -2.55 -12.09
CA VAL A 29 6.25 -3.25 -10.90
C VAL A 29 7.49 -3.51 -10.05
N ALA A 30 7.54 -2.98 -8.82
CA ALA A 30 8.44 -3.51 -7.81
C ALA A 30 7.95 -4.94 -7.52
N ILE A 31 8.58 -5.91 -8.18
CA ILE A 31 8.18 -7.31 -8.23
C ILE A 31 8.12 -7.87 -6.81
N VAL A 32 6.90 -8.00 -6.26
CA VAL A 32 6.56 -9.10 -5.37
C VAL A 32 5.80 -10.10 -6.23
N GLU A 33 6.56 -10.93 -6.95
CA GLU A 33 6.02 -12.00 -7.77
C GLU A 33 5.47 -13.14 -6.90
N ASP A 34 4.32 -13.64 -7.34
CA ASP A 34 3.70 -14.94 -7.09
C ASP A 34 3.99 -15.56 -5.72
N THR A 35 3.34 -15.01 -4.69
CA THR A 35 3.04 -15.79 -3.50
C THR A 35 1.68 -16.48 -3.71
N PRO A 36 1.64 -17.83 -3.80
CA PRO A 36 0.37 -18.56 -3.85
C PRO A 36 -0.48 -18.21 -2.63
N GLY A 37 -1.69 -17.68 -2.85
CA GLY A 37 -2.63 -17.33 -1.79
C GLY A 37 -2.95 -15.84 -1.62
N VAL A 38 -2.28 -14.95 -2.37
CA VAL A 38 -2.67 -13.55 -2.52
C VAL A 38 -3.35 -13.42 -3.89
N THR A 39 -4.67 -13.27 -3.93
CA THR A 39 -5.33 -12.89 -5.19
C THR A 39 -4.86 -11.49 -5.55
N ARG A 40 -4.16 -11.36 -6.68
CA ARG A 40 -3.86 -10.07 -7.30
C ARG A 40 -5.17 -9.36 -7.59
N ASP A 41 -5.58 -8.45 -6.71
CA ASP A 41 -6.69 -7.58 -7.03
C ASP A 41 -6.20 -6.55 -8.03
N ARG A 42 -6.83 -6.53 -9.20
CA ARG A 42 -6.55 -5.59 -10.31
C ARG A 42 -6.93 -4.13 -9.99
N LEU A 43 -7.04 -3.79 -8.72
CA LEU A 43 -7.66 -2.56 -8.22
C LEU A 43 -6.64 -1.56 -7.70
N TYR A 44 -5.48 -2.03 -7.21
CA TYR A 44 -4.46 -1.19 -6.59
C TYR A 44 -3.08 -1.66 -7.05
N ALA A 45 -2.21 -0.73 -7.40
CA ALA A 45 -0.84 -1.06 -7.77
C ALA A 45 0.12 0.12 -7.56
N LEU A 46 1.35 -0.19 -7.18
CA LEU A 46 2.42 0.80 -7.09
C LEU A 46 3.03 1.06 -8.47
N CYS A 47 3.20 2.32 -8.79
CA CYS A 47 3.86 2.83 -9.98
C CYS A 47 5.02 3.74 -9.54
N GLU A 48 6.22 3.53 -10.07
CA GLU A 48 7.34 4.46 -9.85
C GLU A 48 7.61 5.31 -11.08
N TRP A 49 7.66 6.62 -10.89
CA TRP A 49 7.94 7.58 -11.94
C TRP A 49 8.86 8.69 -11.44
N ARG A 50 10.00 8.89 -12.10
CA ARG A 50 11.04 9.90 -11.74
C ARG A 50 11.42 9.92 -10.24
N GLY A 51 11.50 8.74 -9.62
CA GLY A 51 11.83 8.61 -8.20
C GLY A 51 10.67 8.91 -7.24
N CYS A 52 9.46 9.15 -7.75
CA CYS A 52 8.24 9.24 -6.97
C CYS A 52 7.47 7.92 -7.07
N SER A 53 7.11 7.34 -5.91
CA SER A 53 6.20 6.20 -5.85
C SER A 53 4.76 6.71 -5.76
N LEU A 54 3.89 6.20 -6.62
CA LEU A 54 2.46 6.51 -6.73
C LEU A 54 1.66 5.24 -6.53
N ARG A 55 0.51 5.32 -5.85
CA ARG A 55 -0.46 4.23 -5.77
C ARG A 55 -1.55 4.50 -6.78
N ILE A 56 -1.66 3.70 -7.84
CA ILE A 56 -2.72 3.84 -8.84
C ILE A 56 -3.90 2.96 -8.43
N VAL A 57 -5.12 3.50 -8.53
CA VAL A 57 -6.37 2.80 -8.21
C VAL A 57 -7.24 2.67 -9.47
N ASP A 58 -7.57 1.44 -9.89
CA ASP A 58 -8.59 1.21 -10.93
C ASP A 58 -9.96 1.12 -10.27
N THR A 59 -10.77 2.13 -10.55
CA THR A 59 -12.08 2.26 -9.93
C THR A 59 -13.12 1.33 -10.57
N ALA A 60 -12.85 0.77 -11.76
CA ALA A 60 -13.81 -0.07 -12.47
C ALA A 60 -13.98 -1.46 -11.86
N GLY A 61 -12.90 -2.07 -11.37
CA GLY A 61 -13.00 -3.40 -10.76
C GLY A 61 -13.46 -3.38 -9.29
N ILE A 62 -13.71 -2.18 -8.74
CA ILE A 62 -14.08 -1.97 -7.35
C ILE A 62 -15.59 -2.29 -7.14
N ASP A 63 -16.44 -2.10 -8.14
CA ASP A 63 -17.88 -2.46 -8.10
C ASP A 63 -18.21 -3.57 -9.13
N PRO A 64 -18.39 -4.83 -8.71
CA PRO A 64 -18.74 -5.95 -9.60
C PRO A 64 -20.07 -5.77 -10.34
N GLY A 65 -20.95 -4.87 -9.89
CA GLY A 65 -22.23 -4.58 -10.53
C GLY A 65 -22.15 -3.59 -11.70
N ALA A 66 -21.02 -2.88 -11.85
CA ALA A 66 -20.86 -1.84 -12.86
C ALA A 66 -20.76 -2.39 -14.30
N ASP A 67 -20.22 -3.60 -14.48
CA ASP A 67 -20.11 -4.24 -15.79
C ASP A 67 -21.46 -4.78 -16.32
N VAL A 68 -22.46 -4.89 -15.45
CA VAL A 68 -23.77 -5.49 -15.77
C VAL A 68 -24.90 -4.44 -15.82
N ALA A 69 -24.64 -3.22 -15.34
CA ALA A 69 -25.62 -2.15 -15.24
C ALA A 69 -26.01 -1.57 -16.63
N HIS A 70 -27.31 -1.35 -16.85
CA HIS A 70 -27.85 -0.76 -18.09
C HIS A 70 -28.68 0.49 -17.79
N GLY A 71 -28.59 1.50 -18.66
CA GLY A 71 -29.41 2.71 -18.55
C GLY A 71 -29.16 3.53 -17.28
N ALA A 72 -30.21 3.82 -16.50
CA ALA A 72 -30.12 4.65 -15.29
C ALA A 72 -29.22 4.05 -14.20
N GLU A 73 -29.13 2.71 -14.13
CA GLU A 73 -28.25 2.00 -13.19
C GLU A 73 -26.77 2.27 -13.48
N LEU A 74 -26.41 2.48 -14.76
CA LEU A 74 -25.05 2.79 -15.18
C LEU A 74 -24.59 4.16 -14.68
N ALA A 75 -25.48 5.16 -14.75
CA ALA A 75 -25.21 6.50 -14.26
C ALA A 75 -25.02 6.51 -12.74
N GLU A 76 -25.80 5.70 -12.02
CA GLU A 76 -25.67 5.55 -10.58
C GLU A 76 -24.39 4.82 -10.16
N ALA A 77 -24.05 3.71 -10.82
CA ALA A 77 -22.78 3.01 -10.60
C ALA A 77 -21.57 3.90 -10.88
N THR A 78 -21.58 4.61 -12.02
CA THR A 78 -20.51 5.55 -12.40
C THR A 78 -20.34 6.67 -11.38
N ARG A 79 -21.44 7.19 -10.83
CA ARG A 79 -21.42 8.22 -9.78
C ARG A 79 -20.85 7.70 -8.48
N ARG A 80 -21.31 6.54 -7.98
CA ARG A 80 -20.76 5.94 -6.74
C ARG A 80 -19.26 5.65 -6.87
N GLN A 81 -18.84 5.15 -8.02
CA GLN A 81 -17.44 4.88 -8.34
C GLN A 81 -16.60 6.17 -8.31
N ALA A 82 -17.08 7.25 -8.94
CA ALA A 82 -16.40 8.54 -8.94
C ALA A 82 -16.33 9.16 -7.53
N GLU A 83 -17.39 9.03 -6.73
CA GLU A 83 -17.44 9.54 -5.35
C GLU A 83 -16.45 8.78 -4.44
N ALA A 84 -16.49 7.45 -4.44
CA ALA A 84 -15.61 6.62 -3.62
C ALA A 84 -14.13 6.85 -3.97
N ALA A 85 -13.82 6.92 -5.27
CA ALA A 85 -12.48 7.19 -5.75
C ALA A 85 -11.95 8.57 -5.37
N ALA A 86 -12.82 9.58 -5.39
CA ALA A 86 -12.44 10.96 -5.12
C ALA A 86 -12.23 11.25 -3.63
N ASP A 87 -12.89 10.50 -2.74
CA ASP A 87 -12.76 10.68 -1.29
C ASP A 87 -11.39 10.25 -0.75
N GLU A 88 -10.78 9.24 -1.37
CA GLU A 88 -9.53 8.62 -0.87
C GLU A 88 -8.28 9.02 -1.67
N ALA A 89 -8.44 9.68 -2.81
CA ALA A 89 -7.33 10.03 -3.70
C ALA A 89 -6.69 11.38 -3.34
N ASP A 90 -5.35 11.43 -3.42
CA ASP A 90 -4.58 12.67 -3.39
C ASP A 90 -4.68 13.43 -4.71
N LEU A 91 -4.89 12.70 -5.83
CA LEU A 91 -5.07 13.22 -7.17
C LEU A 91 -6.00 12.30 -7.99
N ILE A 92 -6.80 12.89 -8.88
CA ILE A 92 -7.74 12.14 -9.70
C ILE A 92 -7.35 12.25 -11.18
N VAL A 93 -7.29 11.12 -11.88
CA VAL A 93 -7.16 11.07 -13.33
C VAL A 93 -8.54 10.78 -13.90
N MET A 94 -9.18 11.79 -14.48
CA MET A 94 -10.43 11.61 -15.22
C MET A 94 -10.10 11.17 -16.64
N VAL A 95 -10.58 9.98 -17.02
CA VAL A 95 -10.37 9.38 -18.34
C VAL A 95 -11.61 9.58 -19.18
N VAL A 96 -11.42 10.18 -20.36
CA VAL A 96 -12.44 10.33 -21.41
C VAL A 96 -11.99 9.59 -22.66
N ASP A 97 -12.92 9.34 -23.58
CA ASP A 97 -12.64 8.64 -24.83
C ASP A 97 -12.54 9.64 -25.99
N ALA A 98 -11.35 9.81 -26.55
CA ALA A 98 -11.10 10.75 -27.64
C ALA A 98 -11.73 10.33 -28.98
N ARG A 99 -12.13 9.06 -29.15
CA ARG A 99 -12.77 8.58 -30.39
C ARG A 99 -14.28 8.82 -30.36
N ASP A 100 -14.89 8.59 -29.20
CA ASP A 100 -16.33 8.81 -29.00
C ASP A 100 -16.66 10.29 -28.77
N GLY A 101 -15.69 11.08 -28.34
CA GLY A 101 -15.86 12.48 -28.00
C GLY A 101 -16.51 12.70 -26.63
N ARG A 102 -16.87 13.95 -26.34
CA ARG A 102 -17.49 14.34 -25.05
C ARG A 102 -18.89 13.73 -24.90
N HIS A 103 -19.08 12.95 -23.84
CA HIS A 103 -20.35 12.29 -23.53
C HIS A 103 -21.04 12.93 -22.30
N PRO A 104 -22.39 12.93 -22.20
CA PRO A 104 -23.10 13.48 -21.03
C PRO A 104 -22.67 12.89 -19.67
N LEU A 105 -22.35 11.59 -19.64
CA LEU A 105 -21.81 10.95 -18.43
C LEU A 105 -20.43 11.51 -18.01
N ASP A 106 -19.65 12.06 -18.95
CA ASP A 106 -18.38 12.72 -18.61
C ASP A 106 -18.67 14.05 -17.89
N ASP A 107 -19.74 14.76 -18.26
CA ASP A 107 -20.19 15.97 -17.57
C ASP A 107 -20.68 15.68 -16.14
N ASP A 108 -21.43 14.58 -15.97
CA ASP A 108 -21.88 14.13 -14.66
C ASP A 108 -20.70 13.77 -13.74
N VAL A 109 -19.73 13.00 -14.26
CA VAL A 109 -18.49 12.69 -13.53
C VAL A 109 -17.73 13.96 -13.20
N ALA A 110 -17.56 14.87 -14.16
CA ALA A 110 -16.89 16.15 -13.94
C ALA A 110 -17.57 16.98 -12.83
N ALA A 111 -18.91 17.03 -12.82
CA ALA A 111 -19.67 17.75 -11.79
C ALA A 111 -19.47 17.15 -10.38
N ILE A 112 -19.33 15.82 -10.28
CA ILE A 112 -18.99 15.16 -9.01
C ILE A 112 -17.58 15.53 -8.58
N LEU A 113 -16.60 15.41 -9.47
CA LEU A 113 -15.19 15.62 -9.14
C LEU A 113 -14.88 17.07 -8.74
N ARG A 114 -15.54 18.07 -9.37
CA ARG A 114 -15.38 19.49 -9.01
C ARG A 114 -15.68 19.80 -7.54
N ARG A 115 -16.58 19.04 -6.91
CA ARG A 115 -16.98 19.25 -5.52
C ARG A 115 -15.97 18.75 -4.48
N LYS A 116 -14.94 18.00 -4.90
CA LYS A 116 -14.04 17.25 -4.00
C LYS A 116 -12.72 17.99 -3.67
N HIS A 117 -12.47 19.17 -4.24
CA HIS A 117 -11.28 20.00 -3.98
C HIS A 117 -9.92 19.28 -4.12
N ARG A 118 -9.84 18.23 -4.96
CA ARG A 118 -8.58 17.53 -5.29
C ARG A 118 -8.04 17.98 -6.64
N PRO A 119 -6.71 17.94 -6.86
CA PRO A 119 -6.14 18.08 -8.19
C PRO A 119 -6.72 17.03 -9.14
N ILE A 120 -7.15 17.46 -10.33
CA ILE A 120 -7.71 16.60 -11.37
C ILE A 120 -6.86 16.74 -12.62
N VAL A 121 -6.49 15.62 -13.23
CA VAL A 121 -5.83 15.56 -14.54
C VAL A 121 -6.78 14.88 -15.51
N LEU A 122 -7.03 15.53 -16.65
CA LEU A 122 -7.89 15.00 -17.69
C LEU A 122 -7.04 14.24 -18.71
N ALA A 123 -7.33 12.95 -18.89
CA ALA A 123 -6.65 12.07 -19.83
C ALA A 123 -7.63 11.65 -20.93
N ALA A 124 -7.41 12.13 -22.16
CA ALA A 124 -8.21 11.73 -23.31
C ALA A 124 -7.59 10.48 -23.95
N ASN A 125 -8.12 9.32 -23.56
CA ASN A 125 -7.62 8.03 -24.00
C ASN A 125 -8.10 7.68 -25.41
N LYS A 126 -7.43 6.71 -26.05
CA LYS A 126 -7.66 6.31 -27.44
C LYS A 126 -7.31 7.41 -28.45
N SER A 127 -6.31 8.23 -28.12
CA SER A 127 -5.79 9.31 -28.94
C SER A 127 -4.61 8.83 -29.78
N GLU A 128 -4.86 8.23 -30.94
CA GLU A 128 -3.79 7.76 -31.86
C GLU A 128 -3.57 8.67 -33.08
N ALA A 129 -4.31 9.77 -33.19
CA ALA A 129 -4.21 10.66 -34.35
C ALA A 129 -2.96 11.57 -34.27
N PRO A 130 -2.31 11.91 -35.40
CA PRO A 130 -1.11 12.75 -35.44
C PRO A 130 -1.27 14.13 -34.78
N ASP A 131 -2.48 14.72 -34.83
CA ASP A 131 -2.82 16.03 -34.26
C ASP A 131 -3.70 15.92 -33.00
N ALA A 132 -3.66 14.77 -32.31
CA ALA A 132 -4.60 14.46 -31.24
C ALA A 132 -4.63 15.51 -30.11
N ALA A 133 -3.49 16.13 -29.76
CA ALA A 133 -3.43 17.11 -28.68
C ALA A 133 -4.34 18.34 -28.93
N ALA A 134 -4.34 18.90 -30.14
CA ALA A 134 -5.15 20.05 -30.48
C ALA A 134 -6.65 19.71 -30.54
N ALA A 135 -6.98 18.55 -31.12
CA ALA A 135 -8.36 18.06 -31.20
C ALA A 135 -8.95 17.79 -29.81
N VAL A 136 -8.18 17.09 -28.97
CA VAL A 136 -8.53 16.80 -27.57
C VAL A 136 -8.71 18.09 -26.76
N HIS A 137 -7.84 19.08 -26.96
CA HIS A 137 -7.97 20.38 -26.29
C HIS A 137 -9.28 21.09 -26.67
N ALA A 138 -9.59 21.17 -27.96
CA ALA A 138 -10.80 21.82 -28.46
C ALA A 138 -12.08 21.16 -27.93
N GLU A 139 -12.08 19.84 -27.81
CA GLU A 139 -13.27 19.08 -27.41
C GLU A 139 -13.47 19.03 -25.88
N PHE A 140 -12.41 18.72 -25.14
CA PHE A 140 -12.50 18.41 -23.71
C PHE A 140 -12.08 19.55 -22.79
N GLY A 141 -11.49 20.64 -23.32
CA GLY A 141 -11.09 21.80 -22.51
C GLY A 141 -12.24 22.44 -21.74
N ALA A 142 -13.47 22.35 -22.27
CA ALA A 142 -14.68 22.84 -21.62
C ALA A 142 -15.10 22.05 -20.36
N LEU A 143 -14.47 20.89 -20.07
CA LEU A 143 -14.62 20.20 -18.78
C LEU A 143 -13.90 20.94 -17.64
N GLY A 144 -13.00 21.89 -17.93
CA GLY A 144 -12.49 22.83 -16.94
C GLY A 144 -11.48 22.24 -15.94
N PHE A 145 -10.78 21.17 -16.29
CA PHE A 145 -9.73 20.55 -15.47
C PHE A 145 -8.31 20.87 -15.96
N GLY A 146 -8.13 22.02 -16.63
CA GLY A 146 -6.88 22.39 -17.28
C GLY A 146 -6.73 21.75 -18.67
N GLU A 147 -5.49 21.69 -19.15
CA GLU A 147 -5.17 21.14 -20.47
C GLU A 147 -5.31 19.61 -20.46
N PRO A 148 -6.20 19.03 -21.29
CA PRO A 148 -6.34 17.59 -21.40
C PRO A 148 -5.11 16.96 -22.06
N ILE A 149 -4.67 15.83 -21.52
CA ILE A 149 -3.52 15.08 -22.02
C ILE A 149 -4.03 13.98 -22.94
N ALA A 150 -3.66 14.05 -24.22
CA ALA A 150 -3.91 12.99 -25.18
C ALA A 150 -3.08 11.75 -24.81
N VAL A 151 -3.74 10.61 -24.62
CA VAL A 151 -3.07 9.35 -24.29
C VAL A 151 -3.58 8.20 -25.16
N SER A 152 -2.70 7.26 -25.48
CA SER A 152 -3.11 5.94 -25.97
C SER A 152 -2.60 4.88 -25.00
N ALA A 153 -3.51 4.33 -24.17
CA ALA A 153 -3.15 3.29 -23.23
C ALA A 153 -2.59 2.02 -23.92
N ILE A 154 -3.13 1.69 -25.10
CA ILE A 154 -2.77 0.49 -25.86
C ILE A 154 -1.39 0.67 -26.51
N HIS A 155 -1.08 1.83 -27.07
CA HIS A 155 0.19 2.09 -27.75
C HIS A 155 1.26 2.71 -26.83
N GLY A 156 0.87 3.21 -25.66
CA GLY A 156 1.75 3.80 -24.64
C GLY A 156 2.06 5.29 -24.85
N GLU A 157 1.53 5.90 -25.90
CA GLU A 157 1.73 7.32 -26.24
C GLU A 157 1.06 8.25 -25.20
N GLY A 158 1.71 9.39 -24.91
CA GLY A 158 1.24 10.39 -23.93
C GLY A 158 1.24 9.96 -22.46
N THR A 159 1.45 8.67 -22.16
CA THR A 159 1.43 8.17 -20.77
C THR A 159 2.58 8.68 -19.90
N GLY A 160 3.71 9.08 -20.51
CA GLY A 160 4.79 9.76 -19.81
C GLY A 160 4.41 11.19 -19.40
N ASP A 161 3.81 11.94 -20.31
CA ASP A 161 3.35 13.31 -20.06
C ASP A 161 2.25 13.34 -19.01
N LEU A 162 1.35 12.33 -19.04
CA LEU A 162 0.36 12.10 -18.00
C LEU A 162 1.02 11.91 -16.62
N LEU A 163 2.02 11.03 -16.52
CA LEU A 163 2.73 10.78 -15.26
C LEU A 163 3.54 12.00 -14.79
N ASP A 164 4.15 12.74 -15.71
CA ASP A 164 4.83 14.01 -15.40
C ASP A 164 3.86 15.03 -14.82
N ARG A 165 2.67 15.17 -15.42
CA ARG A 165 1.64 16.06 -14.90
C ARG A 165 1.15 15.62 -13.52
N ILE A 166 0.88 14.34 -13.33
CA ILE A 166 0.48 13.77 -12.03
C ILE A 166 1.50 14.13 -10.96
N VAL A 167 2.79 13.83 -11.19
CA VAL A 167 3.86 14.11 -10.22
C VAL A 167 3.99 15.61 -9.94
N SER A 168 3.84 16.47 -10.95
CA SER A 168 3.95 17.93 -10.79
C SER A 168 2.85 18.55 -9.90
N LEU A 169 1.69 17.90 -9.82
CA LEU A 169 0.53 18.38 -9.04
C LEU A 169 0.49 17.82 -7.63
N LEU A 170 1.29 16.80 -7.35
CA LEU A 170 1.40 16.24 -6.01
C LEU A 170 2.31 17.12 -5.15
N PRO A 171 1.99 17.30 -3.85
CA PRO A 171 2.84 18.08 -2.96
C PRO A 171 4.24 17.47 -2.92
N PRO A 172 5.32 18.26 -2.96
CA PRO A 172 6.67 17.72 -2.80
C PRO A 172 6.73 16.93 -1.49
N GLY A 173 7.24 15.69 -1.56
CA GLY A 173 7.37 14.86 -0.37
C GLY A 173 8.22 15.58 0.68
N PRO A 174 7.92 15.43 1.99
CA PRO A 174 8.82 15.94 3.02
C PRO A 174 10.23 15.38 2.79
N PRO A 175 11.27 16.17 3.03
CA PRO A 175 12.65 15.70 2.90
C PRO A 175 12.86 14.44 3.75
N ASP A 176 13.57 13.47 3.19
CA ASP A 176 14.04 12.31 3.94
C ASP A 176 14.87 12.81 5.13
N SER A 177 14.62 12.24 6.32
CA SER A 177 15.37 12.41 7.58
C SER A 177 14.88 13.39 8.68
N ALA A 178 13.59 13.75 8.73
CA ALA A 178 13.04 14.20 10.03
C ALA A 178 12.66 12.97 10.87
N PRO A 179 13.09 12.87 12.15
CA PRO A 179 12.46 11.96 13.10
C PRO A 179 10.97 12.27 13.11
N ARG A 180 10.14 11.26 12.88
CA ARG A 180 8.72 11.41 13.12
C ARG A 180 8.52 11.32 14.62
N ASP A 181 8.06 12.40 15.24
CA ASP A 181 7.63 12.37 16.64
C ASP A 181 6.36 11.52 16.84
N GLU A 182 5.74 11.07 15.75
CA GLU A 182 4.49 10.31 15.74
C GLU A 182 4.56 9.10 14.77
N LEU A 183 4.24 7.90 15.28
CA LEU A 183 4.13 6.67 14.47
C LEU A 183 2.67 6.42 14.08
N ALA A 184 2.38 6.23 12.80
CA ALA A 184 1.03 5.93 12.32
C ALA A 184 0.71 4.42 12.42
N LEU A 185 -0.40 4.08 13.07
CA LEU A 185 -0.88 2.71 13.30
C LEU A 185 -2.24 2.49 12.65
N ALA A 186 -2.40 1.40 11.90
CA ALA A 186 -3.71 0.98 11.39
C ALA A 186 -4.15 -0.34 12.02
N VAL A 187 -5.40 -0.43 12.47
CA VAL A 187 -6.01 -1.69 12.94
C VAL A 187 -6.83 -2.28 11.82
N ILE A 188 -6.33 -3.35 11.20
CA ILE A 188 -6.94 -4.01 10.05
C ILE A 188 -7.40 -5.43 10.39
N GLY A 189 -8.29 -5.99 9.58
CA GLY A 189 -8.81 -7.34 9.76
C GLY A 189 -10.27 -7.47 9.33
N ARG A 190 -10.78 -8.71 9.30
CA ARG A 190 -12.16 -9.00 8.90
C ARG A 190 -13.21 -8.37 9.83
N PRO A 191 -14.48 -8.23 9.39
CA PRO A 191 -15.56 -7.85 10.28
C PRO A 191 -15.63 -8.77 11.53
N ASN A 192 -16.07 -8.23 12.66
CA ASN A 192 -16.35 -8.99 13.91
C ASN A 192 -15.17 -9.72 14.60
N VAL A 193 -13.93 -9.53 14.13
CA VAL A 193 -12.72 -10.02 14.83
C VAL A 193 -12.38 -9.23 16.11
N GLY A 194 -13.07 -8.11 16.34
CA GLY A 194 -12.93 -7.27 17.54
C GLY A 194 -11.99 -6.07 17.40
N LYS A 195 -11.81 -5.54 16.18
CA LYS A 195 -11.04 -4.31 15.91
C LYS A 195 -11.50 -3.12 16.75
N SER A 196 -12.80 -2.81 16.74
CA SER A 196 -13.35 -1.68 17.53
C SER A 196 -13.14 -1.87 19.02
N SER A 197 -13.30 -3.11 19.51
CA SER A 197 -13.02 -3.44 20.91
C SER A 197 -11.55 -3.23 21.25
N LEU A 198 -10.63 -3.61 20.36
CA LEU A 198 -9.19 -3.39 20.56
C LEU A 198 -8.84 -1.91 20.57
N VAL A 199 -9.34 -1.14 19.61
CA VAL A 199 -9.13 0.32 19.55
C VAL A 199 -9.65 0.99 20.82
N ASN A 200 -10.87 0.67 21.26
CA ASN A 200 -11.44 1.24 22.48
C ASN A 200 -10.67 0.83 23.73
N ALA A 201 -10.19 -0.42 23.80
CA ALA A 201 -9.39 -0.88 24.93
C ALA A 201 -8.02 -0.17 24.98
N LEU A 202 -7.38 0.04 23.82
CA LEU A 202 -6.13 0.80 23.71
C LEU A 202 -6.30 2.27 24.10
N LEU A 203 -7.41 2.90 23.70
CA LEU A 203 -7.72 4.28 24.07
C LEU A 203 -8.18 4.42 25.53
N GLY A 204 -8.69 3.34 26.14
CA GLY A 204 -9.22 3.32 27.50
C GLY A 204 -8.20 2.95 28.58
N GLU A 205 -7.04 2.39 28.23
CA GLU A 205 -5.95 2.21 29.20
C GLU A 205 -5.29 3.58 29.52
N GLU A 206 -5.00 3.82 30.80
CA GLU A 206 -4.49 5.07 31.35
C GLU A 206 -3.23 5.55 30.62
N ARG A 207 -3.41 6.39 29.59
CA ARG A 207 -2.48 7.40 29.01
C ARG A 207 -2.86 7.90 27.61
N ALA A 208 -4.01 7.56 27.03
CA ALA A 208 -4.45 8.21 25.79
C ALA A 208 -4.90 9.66 26.05
N LEU A 209 -4.01 10.65 25.86
CA LEU A 209 -4.44 12.04 25.68
C LEU A 209 -5.11 12.15 24.31
N VAL A 210 -6.44 12.09 24.30
CA VAL A 210 -7.24 12.41 23.10
C VAL A 210 -7.20 13.93 22.93
N SER A 211 -6.23 14.43 22.16
CA SER A 211 -6.28 15.81 21.68
C SER A 211 -7.39 15.92 20.63
N GLN A 212 -8.48 16.58 21.01
CA GLN A 212 -9.51 17.07 20.10
C GLN A 212 -9.17 18.51 19.66
N GLU A 213 -7.91 18.82 19.34
CA GLU A 213 -7.57 20.16 18.86
C GLU A 213 -8.03 20.32 17.40
N PRO A 214 -9.05 21.16 17.12
CA PRO A 214 -9.49 21.46 15.77
C PRO A 214 -8.46 22.42 15.18
N GLY A 215 -7.51 21.93 14.38
CA GLY A 215 -6.47 22.84 13.87
C GLY A 215 -5.38 22.27 12.97
N THR A 216 -5.11 20.97 12.93
CA THR A 216 -4.17 20.42 11.95
C THR A 216 -4.96 19.95 10.73
N THR A 217 -5.00 20.78 9.69
CA THR A 217 -5.54 20.40 8.39
C THR A 217 -4.79 19.17 7.86
N ARG A 218 -5.34 17.97 8.07
CA ARG A 218 -5.57 17.05 6.95
C ARG A 218 -6.63 15.97 7.17
N ASP A 219 -6.92 15.45 8.36
CA ASP A 219 -8.04 14.49 8.53
C ASP A 219 -8.63 14.45 9.96
N ALA A 220 -9.90 14.83 10.10
CA ALA A 220 -10.63 14.94 11.37
C ALA A 220 -11.06 13.58 12.00
N VAL A 221 -10.32 12.49 11.75
CA VAL A 221 -10.78 11.09 11.94
C VAL A 221 -9.77 10.19 12.67
N ASP A 222 -8.56 10.67 12.92
CA ASP A 222 -7.49 9.91 13.57
C ASP A 222 -7.47 10.16 15.10
N ALA A 223 -6.97 9.20 15.89
CA ALA A 223 -6.84 9.34 17.35
C ALA A 223 -5.38 9.23 17.78
N ALA A 224 -4.95 10.09 18.70
CA ALA A 224 -3.63 10.02 19.32
C ALA A 224 -3.64 9.09 20.55
N LEU A 225 -2.63 8.23 20.64
CA LEU A 225 -2.34 7.32 21.74
C LEU A 225 -0.94 7.63 22.24
N GLN A 226 -0.82 8.12 23.48
CA GLN A 226 0.49 8.27 24.10
C GLN A 226 0.85 6.99 24.86
N TRP A 227 2.00 6.41 24.55
CA TRP A 227 2.56 5.26 25.26
C TRP A 227 4.00 5.58 25.67
N HIS A 228 4.21 5.73 26.98
CA HIS A 228 5.42 6.34 27.54
C HIS A 228 5.70 7.72 26.93
N ASP A 229 6.90 7.93 26.40
CA ASP A 229 7.34 9.18 25.77
C ASP A 229 7.12 9.21 24.25
N ARG A 230 6.39 8.22 23.70
CA ARG A 230 6.09 8.10 22.26
C ARG A 230 4.61 8.36 21.98
N ILE A 231 4.34 9.06 20.88
CA ILE A 231 2.99 9.32 20.39
C ILE A 231 2.72 8.39 19.20
N PHE A 232 1.60 7.70 19.23
CA PHE A 232 1.11 6.83 18.17
C PHE A 232 -0.20 7.39 17.63
N ARG A 233 -0.34 7.53 16.32
CA ARG A 233 -1.58 7.92 15.67
C ARG A 233 -2.31 6.73 15.14
N LEU A 234 -3.45 6.41 15.74
CA LEU A 234 -4.37 5.44 15.18
C LEU A 234 -5.09 6.07 13.99
N VAL A 235 -4.88 5.50 12.80
CA VAL A 235 -5.45 5.96 11.54
C VAL A 235 -6.85 5.38 11.35
N ASP A 236 -7.77 6.19 10.81
CA ASP A 236 -9.15 5.79 10.47
C ASP A 236 -9.97 5.28 11.67
N THR A 237 -9.94 6.03 12.77
CA THR A 237 -10.60 5.64 14.04
C THR A 237 -12.09 5.97 14.12
N ALA A 238 -12.59 6.93 13.32
CA ALA A 238 -13.99 7.39 13.44
C ALA A 238 -15.02 6.28 13.20
N GLY A 239 -14.74 5.32 12.31
CA GLY A 239 -15.65 4.20 12.11
C GLY A 239 -15.50 3.04 13.10
N PHE A 240 -14.54 3.12 14.04
CA PHE A 240 -14.51 2.26 15.23
C PHE A 240 -15.24 2.89 16.41
N LEU A 241 -15.25 4.24 16.48
CA LEU A 241 -15.88 5.03 17.55
C LEU A 241 -17.40 5.21 17.37
N LYS A 242 -17.93 5.14 16.14
CA LYS A 242 -19.38 5.17 15.87
C LYS A 242 -20.00 3.77 16.00
N LYS A 243 -21.18 3.66 16.61
CA LYS A 243 -21.97 2.41 16.63
C LYS A 243 -22.30 2.00 15.19
N PRO A 244 -22.26 0.70 14.84
CA PRO A 244 -22.56 0.25 13.49
C PRO A 244 -24.03 0.51 13.19
N GLU A 245 -24.32 1.45 12.29
CA GLU A 245 -25.65 1.56 11.68
C GLU A 245 -25.81 0.44 10.66
N ALA A 246 -26.89 -0.32 10.81
CA ALA A 246 -27.15 -1.54 10.08
C ALA A 246 -27.73 -1.25 8.69
N HIS A 247 -26.90 -1.17 7.64
CA HIS A 247 -27.38 -1.24 6.24
C HIS A 247 -26.36 -1.96 5.34
N GLY A 248 -26.83 -2.96 4.60
CA GLY A 248 -26.08 -4.04 3.90
C GLY A 248 -25.04 -3.68 2.82
N ALA A 249 -24.49 -2.47 2.80
CA ALA A 249 -23.33 -2.07 1.97
C ALA A 249 -21.98 -2.22 2.72
N ILE A 250 -21.96 -2.95 3.84
CA ILE A 250 -20.96 -2.83 4.92
C ILE A 250 -19.58 -3.39 4.55
N GLU A 251 -19.51 -4.47 3.78
CA GLU A 251 -18.23 -5.17 3.52
C GLU A 251 -17.34 -4.43 2.53
N TYR A 252 -17.93 -3.80 1.52
CA TYR A 252 -17.24 -3.00 0.51
C TYR A 252 -16.53 -1.80 1.14
N TYR A 253 -17.25 -0.98 1.91
CA TYR A 253 -16.67 0.17 2.59
C TYR A 253 -15.67 -0.26 3.68
N ALA A 254 -15.88 -1.40 4.34
CA ALA A 254 -14.91 -1.91 5.31
C ALA A 254 -13.59 -2.35 4.65
N ALA A 255 -13.64 -2.89 3.43
CA ALA A 255 -12.46 -3.23 2.66
C ALA A 255 -11.70 -1.97 2.23
N LEU A 256 -12.35 -1.00 1.58
CA LEU A 256 -11.73 0.26 1.16
C LEU A 256 -11.06 1.01 2.33
N ARG A 257 -11.77 1.12 3.45
CA ARG A 257 -11.24 1.71 4.68
C ARG A 257 -9.98 1.03 5.19
N SER A 258 -9.94 -0.30 5.14
CA SER A 258 -8.73 -1.04 5.53
C SER A 258 -7.55 -0.73 4.61
N LEU A 259 -7.79 -0.56 3.31
CA LEU A 259 -6.75 -0.18 2.33
C LEU A 259 -6.24 1.23 2.57
N HIS A 260 -7.14 2.18 2.78
CA HIS A 260 -6.80 3.56 3.09
C HIS A 260 -6.03 3.68 4.43
N ALA A 261 -6.43 2.91 5.44
CA ALA A 261 -5.71 2.83 6.70
C ALA A 261 -4.29 2.26 6.51
N ILE A 262 -4.13 1.17 5.73
CA ILE A 262 -2.81 0.61 5.39
C ILE A 262 -1.95 1.66 4.70
N ALA A 263 -2.49 2.35 3.69
CA ALA A 263 -1.77 3.35 2.91
C ALA A 263 -1.09 4.43 3.77
N ARG A 264 -1.77 4.83 4.86
CA ARG A 264 -1.42 5.95 5.73
C ARG A 264 -0.73 5.56 7.05
N CYS A 265 -0.62 4.26 7.32
CA CYS A 265 0.08 3.78 8.51
C CYS A 265 1.56 3.54 8.23
N ASP A 266 2.35 3.44 9.28
CA ASP A 266 3.71 2.92 9.27
C ASP A 266 3.70 1.44 9.69
N VAL A 267 2.85 1.10 10.67
CA VAL A 267 2.65 -0.28 11.15
C VAL A 267 1.17 -0.66 11.09
N ALA A 268 0.87 -1.79 10.46
CA ALA A 268 -0.43 -2.42 10.42
C ALA A 268 -0.56 -3.50 11.50
N LEU A 269 -1.62 -3.41 12.30
CA LEU A 269 -2.04 -4.41 13.28
C LEU A 269 -3.11 -5.29 12.63
N LEU A 270 -2.71 -6.46 12.14
CA LEU A 270 -3.63 -7.43 11.54
C LEU A 270 -4.32 -8.24 12.65
N VAL A 271 -5.56 -7.86 12.95
CA VAL A 271 -6.38 -8.50 13.97
C VAL A 271 -7.18 -9.64 13.35
N PHE A 272 -7.05 -10.83 13.92
CA PHE A 272 -7.88 -11.99 13.59
C PHE A 272 -8.54 -12.58 14.84
N ASP A 273 -9.56 -13.39 14.64
CA ASP A 273 -10.23 -14.13 15.71
C ASP A 273 -9.43 -15.40 16.03
N ALA A 274 -8.83 -15.47 17.22
CA ALA A 274 -7.99 -16.60 17.62
C ALA A 274 -8.76 -17.93 17.69
N MET A 275 -10.09 -17.90 17.88
CA MET A 275 -10.94 -19.09 17.85
C MET A 275 -11.14 -19.62 16.43
N ALA A 276 -11.34 -18.72 15.48
CA ALA A 276 -11.60 -19.07 14.09
C ALA A 276 -10.31 -19.35 13.29
N GLY A 277 -9.17 -18.83 13.76
CA GLY A 277 -7.91 -18.87 13.05
C GLY A 277 -7.84 -17.87 11.89
N VAL A 278 -6.76 -17.96 11.13
CA VAL A 278 -6.47 -17.08 9.98
C VAL A 278 -7.28 -17.50 8.76
N MET A 279 -8.05 -16.57 8.19
CA MET A 279 -8.85 -16.81 6.98
C MET A 279 -8.21 -16.20 5.73
N SER A 280 -8.81 -16.44 4.56
CA SER A 280 -8.34 -15.91 3.27
C SER A 280 -8.26 -14.38 3.23
N GLN A 281 -9.26 -13.68 3.78
CA GLN A 281 -9.26 -12.22 3.82
C GLN A 281 -8.21 -11.65 4.77
N ASP A 282 -7.83 -12.36 5.84
CA ASP A 282 -6.71 -11.97 6.72
C ASP A 282 -5.38 -12.04 5.96
N ARG A 283 -5.15 -13.13 5.19
CA ARG A 283 -3.97 -13.27 4.31
C ARG A 283 -3.91 -12.17 3.26
N ARG A 284 -5.05 -11.84 2.64
CA ARG A 284 -5.14 -10.77 1.64
C ARG A 284 -4.71 -9.42 2.22
N LEU A 285 -5.24 -9.05 3.39
CA LEU A 285 -4.87 -7.81 4.07
C LEU A 285 -3.38 -7.78 4.47
N ALA A 286 -2.82 -8.91 4.92
CA ALA A 286 -1.39 -9.04 5.18
C ALA A 286 -0.56 -8.78 3.90
N GLY A 287 -0.95 -9.38 2.78
CA GLY A 287 -0.28 -9.19 1.48
C GLY A 287 -0.23 -7.73 1.07
N ILE A 288 -1.37 -7.04 1.17
CA ILE A 288 -1.48 -5.61 0.82
C ILE A 288 -0.60 -4.75 1.74
N ALA A 289 -0.56 -5.02 3.05
CA ALA A 289 0.33 -4.31 3.97
C ALA A 289 1.81 -4.46 3.60
N LEU A 290 2.21 -5.66 3.16
CA LEU A 290 3.57 -5.94 2.70
C LEU A 290 3.90 -5.27 1.35
N GLU A 291 2.97 -5.28 0.40
CA GLU A 291 3.10 -4.56 -0.88
C GLU A 291 3.29 -3.06 -0.65
N GLU A 292 2.58 -2.51 0.34
CA GLU A 292 2.70 -1.12 0.80
C GLU A 292 3.92 -0.86 1.69
N ARG A 293 4.78 -1.87 1.88
CA ARG A 293 6.03 -1.81 2.64
C ARG A 293 5.82 -1.39 4.10
N LYS A 294 4.70 -1.80 4.71
CA LYS A 294 4.34 -1.45 6.10
C LYS A 294 4.90 -2.46 7.08
N GLY A 295 5.26 -1.99 8.28
CA GLY A 295 5.47 -2.89 9.41
C GLY A 295 4.20 -3.69 9.68
N LEU A 296 4.32 -4.95 10.07
CA LEU A 296 3.19 -5.84 10.31
C LEU A 296 3.31 -6.49 11.68
N VAL A 297 2.25 -6.41 12.47
CA VAL A 297 2.07 -7.17 13.71
C VAL A 297 0.78 -7.96 13.60
N ILE A 298 0.84 -9.28 13.84
CA ILE A 298 -0.32 -10.16 13.78
C ILE A 298 -0.89 -10.34 15.19
N VAL A 299 -2.17 -10.02 15.36
CA VAL A 299 -2.84 -9.96 16.66
C VAL A 299 -4.01 -10.94 16.70
N GLY A 300 -3.84 -12.04 17.43
CA GLY A 300 -4.93 -12.97 17.73
C GLY A 300 -5.78 -12.46 18.89
N ASN A 301 -6.96 -11.95 18.59
CA ASN A 301 -7.92 -11.46 19.58
C ASN A 301 -8.85 -12.58 20.09
N LYS A 302 -9.60 -12.32 21.17
CA LYS A 302 -10.50 -13.29 21.84
C LYS A 302 -9.75 -14.48 22.47
N TRP A 303 -8.52 -14.25 22.92
CA TRP A 303 -7.68 -15.26 23.55
C TRP A 303 -8.27 -15.87 24.84
N ASP A 304 -9.18 -15.15 25.49
CA ASP A 304 -9.97 -15.66 26.62
C ASP A 304 -10.77 -16.92 26.25
N LEU A 305 -11.44 -16.91 25.10
CA LEU A 305 -12.29 -18.02 24.64
C LEU A 305 -11.49 -19.27 24.28
N VAL A 306 -10.31 -19.10 23.68
CA VAL A 306 -9.42 -20.22 23.30
C VAL A 306 -8.98 -21.00 24.55
N ARG A 307 -8.64 -20.28 25.63
CA ARG A 307 -8.22 -20.92 26.87
C ARG A 307 -9.33 -21.67 27.58
N GLU A 308 -10.55 -21.14 27.54
CA GLU A 308 -11.71 -21.77 28.16
C GLU A 308 -12.08 -23.09 27.46
N GLN A 309 -11.87 -23.19 26.14
CA GLN A 309 -12.25 -24.37 25.37
C GLN A 309 -11.14 -25.40 25.20
N SER A 310 -9.87 -24.99 25.16
CA SER A 310 -8.82 -25.84 24.62
C SER A 310 -7.75 -26.30 25.61
N GLY A 311 -7.89 -25.99 26.90
CA GLY A 311 -7.15 -26.62 28.02
C GLY A 311 -5.63 -26.41 28.08
N ASP A 312 -4.91 -26.56 26.97
CA ASP A 312 -3.46 -26.79 26.95
C ASP A 312 -2.70 -26.27 25.71
N PHE A 313 -3.31 -25.60 24.71
CA PHE A 313 -2.50 -25.03 23.63
C PHE A 313 -1.56 -23.93 24.15
N SER A 314 -0.25 -24.13 23.97
CA SER A 314 0.72 -23.09 24.23
C SER A 314 0.63 -22.01 23.15
N GLN A 315 0.92 -20.76 23.52
CA GLN A 315 0.94 -19.66 22.56
C GLN A 315 1.96 -19.88 21.43
N GLY A 316 3.04 -20.60 21.71
CA GLY A 316 4.08 -20.91 20.73
C GLY A 316 3.56 -21.82 19.62
N GLU A 317 2.79 -22.84 19.97
CA GLU A 317 2.18 -23.75 19.00
C GLU A 317 1.21 -23.02 18.08
N LEU A 318 0.32 -22.19 18.65
CA LEU A 318 -0.64 -21.43 17.84
C LEU A 318 0.06 -20.35 17.00
N ALA A 319 1.12 -19.73 17.52
CA ALA A 319 1.93 -18.79 16.73
C ALA A 319 2.58 -19.49 15.52
N ASN A 320 3.04 -20.73 15.67
CA ASN A 320 3.59 -21.51 14.55
C ASN A 320 2.51 -21.82 13.51
N VAL A 321 1.32 -22.25 13.94
CA VAL A 321 0.17 -22.48 13.03
C VAL A 321 -0.19 -21.20 12.25
N VAL A 322 -0.14 -20.04 12.91
CA VAL A 322 -0.38 -18.73 12.26
C VAL A 322 0.70 -18.43 11.22
N ARG A 323 1.99 -18.65 11.55
CA ARG A 323 3.10 -18.44 10.61
C ARG A 323 2.99 -19.36 9.39
N ASP A 324 2.63 -20.63 9.59
CA ASP A 324 2.42 -21.60 8.51
C ASP A 324 1.23 -21.23 7.63
N SER A 325 0.23 -20.54 8.20
CA SER A 325 -0.94 -20.03 7.48
C SER A 325 -0.63 -18.78 6.64
N ILE A 326 0.41 -18.01 6.99
CA ILE A 326 0.83 -16.78 6.28
C ILE A 326 2.36 -16.80 6.06
N PRO A 327 2.89 -17.75 5.28
CA PRO A 327 4.33 -17.99 5.21
C PRO A 327 5.12 -16.79 4.66
N PHE A 328 4.50 -16.00 3.79
CA PHE A 328 5.10 -14.77 3.24
C PHE A 328 5.24 -13.64 4.27
N ALA A 329 4.54 -13.73 5.40
CA ALA A 329 4.61 -12.78 6.52
C ALA A 329 5.21 -13.43 7.78
N ALA A 330 5.94 -14.55 7.65
CA ALA A 330 6.49 -15.28 8.79
C ALA A 330 7.47 -14.46 9.64
N PHE A 331 8.03 -13.38 9.09
CA PHE A 331 8.88 -12.42 9.83
C PHE A 331 8.07 -11.52 10.77
N ALA A 332 6.74 -11.49 10.68
CA ALA A 332 5.90 -10.64 11.52
C ALA A 332 5.71 -11.26 12.92
N PRO A 333 5.85 -10.47 14.00
CA PRO A 333 5.57 -10.95 15.34
C PRO A 333 4.08 -11.27 15.50
N VAL A 334 3.79 -12.37 16.20
CA VAL A 334 2.43 -12.83 16.51
C VAL A 334 2.20 -12.68 18.00
N THR A 335 1.14 -11.98 18.39
CA THR A 335 0.72 -11.85 19.79
C THR A 335 -0.76 -12.22 19.97
N PHE A 336 -1.12 -12.66 21.18
CA PHE A 336 -2.47 -13.08 21.53
C PHE A 336 -2.99 -12.30 22.73
N LEU A 337 -4.16 -11.69 22.59
CA LEU A 337 -4.78 -10.86 23.61
C LEU A 337 -6.30 -11.02 23.63
N SER A 338 -6.94 -10.42 24.64
CA SER A 338 -8.39 -10.25 24.68
C SER A 338 -8.71 -8.78 24.88
N ALA A 339 -9.21 -8.13 23.84
CA ALA A 339 -9.67 -6.75 23.94
C ALA A 339 -10.84 -6.60 24.93
N LYS A 340 -11.69 -7.63 25.05
CA LYS A 340 -12.87 -7.60 25.94
C LYS A 340 -12.50 -7.68 27.41
N THR A 341 -11.53 -8.52 27.76
CA THR A 341 -11.12 -8.74 29.16
C THR A 341 -9.84 -7.96 29.53
N HIS A 342 -9.30 -7.18 28.59
CA HIS A 342 -8.02 -6.47 28.68
C HIS A 342 -6.81 -7.39 28.93
N ARG A 343 -7.00 -8.70 28.76
CA ARG A 343 -5.96 -9.69 29.02
C ARG A 343 -4.82 -9.53 28.02
N ARG A 344 -3.60 -9.31 28.54
CA ARG A 344 -2.35 -9.13 27.78
C ARG A 344 -2.36 -7.94 26.83
N LEU A 345 -3.27 -6.98 27.00
CA LEU A 345 -3.33 -5.80 26.15
C LEU A 345 -1.99 -5.01 26.19
N GLY A 346 -1.42 -4.84 27.38
CA GLY A 346 -0.11 -4.19 27.57
C GLY A 346 1.09 -4.87 26.89
N SER A 347 0.94 -6.08 26.34
CA SER A 347 2.01 -6.72 25.56
C SER A 347 2.10 -6.24 24.11
N LEU A 348 1.05 -5.57 23.60
CA LEU A 348 0.98 -5.14 22.20
C LEU A 348 1.92 -3.97 21.90
N MET A 349 1.86 -2.90 22.70
CA MET A 349 2.63 -1.68 22.42
C MET A 349 4.16 -1.87 22.45
N PRO A 350 4.75 -2.69 23.36
CA PRO A 350 6.17 -3.04 23.27
C PRO A 350 6.56 -3.70 21.93
N ILE A 351 5.72 -4.59 21.40
CA ILE A 351 5.96 -5.24 20.10
C ILE A 351 5.90 -4.21 18.98
N VAL A 352 4.87 -3.35 18.98
CA VAL A 352 4.71 -2.27 18.00
C VAL A 352 5.90 -1.31 18.03
N ALA A 353 6.38 -0.93 19.21
CA ALA A 353 7.57 -0.10 19.38
C ALA A 353 8.83 -0.77 18.81
N GLY A 354 9.00 -2.08 19.02
CA GLY A 354 10.11 -2.85 18.43
C GLY A 354 10.06 -2.91 16.91
N VAL A 355 8.86 -3.11 16.32
CA VAL A 355 8.67 -3.07 14.86
C VAL A 355 8.97 -1.67 14.31
N SER A 356 8.53 -0.62 15.01
CA SER A 356 8.86 0.78 14.66
C SER A 356 10.36 1.02 14.62
N GLU A 357 11.10 0.58 15.63
CA GLU A 357 12.56 0.71 15.67
C GLU A 357 13.24 -0.08 14.55
N ASN A 358 12.68 -1.24 14.21
CA ASN A 358 13.16 -2.06 13.11
C ASN A 358 12.88 -1.43 11.74
N LEU A 359 11.82 -0.62 11.59
CA LEU A 359 11.61 0.17 10.38
C LEU A 359 12.79 1.12 10.22
N ASP A 360 13.14 1.91 11.23
CA ASP A 360 14.23 2.89 11.12
C ASP A 360 15.65 2.31 11.13
N ARG A 361 15.81 0.98 11.16
CA ARG A 361 17.10 0.31 11.31
C ARG A 361 18.00 0.50 10.09
N ARG A 362 19.15 1.14 10.30
CA ARG A 362 20.23 1.28 9.31
C ARG A 362 21.36 0.29 9.55
N ILE A 363 21.79 -0.39 8.49
CA ILE A 363 23.03 -1.18 8.46
C ILE A 363 24.14 -0.34 7.83
N PRO A 364 25.30 -0.17 8.48
CA PRO A 364 26.45 0.46 7.86
C PRO A 364 26.84 -0.22 6.55
N THR A 365 27.04 0.57 5.49
CA THR A 365 27.36 0.08 4.14
C THR A 365 28.52 -0.91 4.11
N ALA A 366 29.60 -0.65 4.85
CA ALA A 366 30.76 -1.53 4.89
C ALA A 366 30.42 -2.92 5.47
N GLN A 367 29.62 -2.94 6.55
CA GLN A 367 29.16 -4.19 7.17
C GLN A 367 28.23 -4.94 6.22
N LEU A 368 27.27 -4.25 5.60
CA LEU A 368 26.33 -4.79 4.62
C LEU A 368 27.04 -5.47 3.44
N ASN A 369 28.03 -4.80 2.86
CA ASN A 369 28.82 -5.38 1.76
C ASN A 369 29.70 -6.55 2.22
N GLY A 370 30.21 -6.50 3.46
CA GLY A 370 30.98 -7.58 4.05
C GLY A 370 30.21 -8.89 4.09
N PHE A 371 29.08 -8.92 4.81
CA PHE A 371 28.34 -10.16 4.99
C PHE A 371 27.65 -10.64 3.70
N ILE A 372 27.22 -9.73 2.82
CA ILE A 372 26.64 -10.13 1.52
C ILE A 372 27.70 -10.80 0.66
N ARG A 373 28.91 -10.24 0.60
CA ARG A 373 30.02 -10.85 -0.16
C ARG A 373 30.34 -12.23 0.39
N ASP A 374 30.45 -12.38 1.71
CA ASP A 374 30.78 -13.66 2.34
C ASP A 374 29.67 -14.70 2.10
N ALA A 375 28.40 -14.30 2.16
CA ALA A 375 27.26 -15.15 1.85
C ALA A 375 27.23 -15.59 0.37
N VAL A 376 27.50 -14.67 -0.56
CA VAL A 376 27.57 -14.97 -2.01
C VAL A 376 28.75 -15.89 -2.34
N LEU A 377 29.88 -15.76 -1.64
CA LEU A 377 31.02 -16.68 -1.79
C LEU A 377 30.68 -18.09 -1.29
N ALA A 378 29.97 -18.20 -0.16
CA ALA A 378 29.54 -19.47 0.40
C ALA A 378 28.44 -20.14 -0.45
N HIS A 379 27.54 -19.35 -1.03
CA HIS A 379 26.44 -19.81 -1.87
C HIS A 379 26.41 -19.01 -3.19
N PRO A 380 27.25 -19.40 -4.18
CA PRO A 380 27.30 -18.73 -5.47
C PRO A 380 25.97 -18.81 -6.22
N PRO A 381 25.59 -17.78 -7.00
CA PRO A 381 24.38 -17.83 -7.80
C PRO A 381 24.51 -18.85 -8.94
N SER A 382 23.41 -19.50 -9.29
CA SER A 382 23.34 -20.39 -10.45
C SER A 382 23.48 -19.60 -11.76
N ALA A 383 24.12 -20.20 -12.76
CA ALA A 383 24.18 -19.61 -14.09
C ALA A 383 22.79 -19.66 -14.76
N THR A 384 22.35 -18.55 -15.35
CA THR A 384 21.13 -18.46 -16.16
C THR A 384 21.52 -18.16 -17.60
N GLY A 385 21.17 -19.03 -18.55
CA GLY A 385 21.55 -18.87 -19.96
C GLY A 385 23.06 -18.76 -20.19
N GLY A 386 23.87 -19.47 -19.39
CA GLY A 386 25.33 -19.42 -19.46
C GLY A 386 25.99 -18.17 -18.85
N ARG A 387 25.21 -17.23 -18.30
CA ARG A 387 25.71 -16.02 -17.63
C ARG A 387 25.54 -16.14 -16.12
N LEU A 388 26.58 -15.74 -15.38
CA LEU A 388 26.56 -15.72 -13.92
C LEU A 388 26.13 -14.34 -13.41
N LEU A 389 25.25 -14.31 -12.42
CA LEU A 389 24.94 -13.09 -11.67
C LEU A 389 26.20 -12.64 -10.91
N ARG A 390 26.57 -11.37 -11.07
CA ARG A 390 27.66 -10.73 -10.31
C ARG A 390 27.08 -9.56 -9.54
N ILE A 391 27.15 -9.64 -8.22
CA ILE A 391 26.79 -8.55 -7.31
C ILE A 391 28.07 -7.78 -6.98
N TYR A 392 28.12 -6.50 -7.32
CA TYR A 392 29.30 -5.66 -7.13
C TYR A 392 29.29 -4.94 -5.79
N TYR A 393 28.12 -4.45 -5.41
CA TYR A 393 27.95 -3.60 -4.24
C TYR A 393 26.48 -3.56 -3.84
N VAL A 394 26.22 -3.35 -2.56
CA VAL A 394 24.87 -3.17 -2.00
C VAL A 394 24.85 -1.96 -1.08
N SER A 395 23.75 -1.22 -1.09
CA SER A 395 23.52 -0.09 -0.17
C SER A 395 22.11 -0.11 0.39
N GLN A 396 21.92 0.56 1.52
CA GLN A 396 20.61 0.82 2.09
C GLN A 396 20.28 2.32 1.98
N PRO A 397 19.74 2.81 0.85
CA PRO A 397 19.42 4.22 0.70
C PRO A 397 18.37 4.71 1.69
N ALA A 398 17.33 3.92 1.97
CA ALA A 398 16.21 4.29 2.84
C ALA A 398 16.02 3.29 3.99
N THR A 399 15.58 3.80 5.14
CA THR A 399 15.26 3.00 6.33
C THR A 399 13.76 2.93 6.57
N HIS A 400 12.98 3.98 6.32
CA HIS A 400 11.52 3.97 6.58
C HIS A 400 10.73 4.09 5.28
N PRO A 401 10.46 2.99 4.53
CA PRO A 401 10.77 1.59 4.83
C PRO A 401 12.18 1.13 4.39
N PRO A 402 12.68 -0.05 4.83
CA PRO A 402 14.03 -0.49 4.48
C PRO A 402 14.14 -0.88 3.01
N ILE A 403 14.93 -0.10 2.26
CA ILE A 403 15.22 -0.37 0.85
C ILE A 403 16.69 -0.71 0.72
N PHE A 404 16.98 -1.86 0.10
CA PHE A 404 18.31 -2.35 -0.22
C PHE A 404 18.48 -2.36 -1.74
N VAL A 405 19.48 -1.64 -2.23
CA VAL A 405 19.79 -1.55 -3.65
C VAL A 405 21.07 -2.33 -3.93
N PHE A 406 20.94 -3.40 -4.69
CA PHE A 406 22.02 -4.25 -5.18
C PHE A 406 22.43 -3.81 -6.59
N HIS A 407 23.69 -3.47 -6.75
CA HIS A 407 24.28 -3.17 -8.05
C HIS A 407 24.88 -4.45 -8.63
N CYS A 408 24.31 -4.92 -9.73
CA CYS A 408 24.73 -6.15 -10.40
C CYS A 408 25.07 -5.93 -11.87
N ASN A 409 25.59 -6.96 -12.52
CA ASN A 409 25.85 -6.96 -13.96
C ASN A 409 24.57 -6.91 -14.78
N ASP A 410 23.54 -7.64 -14.36
CA ASP A 410 22.28 -7.76 -15.06
C ASP A 410 21.17 -8.14 -14.07
N PRO A 411 20.17 -7.27 -13.83
CA PRO A 411 19.07 -7.57 -12.92
C PRO A 411 18.24 -8.79 -13.33
N ASP A 412 18.16 -9.10 -14.63
CA ASP A 412 17.33 -10.20 -15.15
C ASP A 412 17.93 -11.58 -14.80
N LEU A 413 19.19 -11.62 -14.35
CA LEU A 413 19.85 -12.85 -13.87
C LEU A 413 19.47 -13.19 -12.41
N VAL A 414 18.73 -12.34 -11.71
CA VAL A 414 18.38 -12.55 -10.30
C VAL A 414 17.17 -13.48 -10.19
N GLN A 415 17.43 -14.75 -9.88
CA GLN A 415 16.38 -15.74 -9.68
C GLN A 415 15.65 -15.53 -8.34
N THR A 416 14.35 -15.83 -8.29
CA THR A 416 13.48 -15.60 -7.12
C THR A 416 14.02 -16.24 -5.83
N HIS A 417 14.56 -17.45 -5.91
CA HIS A 417 15.14 -18.14 -4.75
C HIS A 417 16.44 -17.47 -4.28
N TYR A 418 17.23 -16.91 -5.19
CA TYR A 418 18.45 -16.18 -4.83
C TYR A 418 18.13 -14.84 -4.18
N ARG A 419 17.07 -14.15 -4.65
CA ARG A 419 16.53 -12.97 -3.96
C ARG A 419 16.12 -13.29 -2.52
N ARG A 420 15.41 -14.40 -2.30
CA ARG A 420 15.03 -14.87 -0.94
C ARG A 420 16.25 -15.21 -0.09
N PHE A 421 17.27 -15.83 -0.67
CA PHE A 421 18.54 -16.08 0.00
C PHE A 421 19.17 -14.78 0.51
N LEU A 422 19.31 -13.76 -0.35
CA LEU A 422 19.87 -12.46 0.03
C LEU A 422 19.04 -11.76 1.11
N GLU A 423 17.71 -11.80 1.01
CA GLU A 423 16.82 -11.26 2.05
C GLU A 423 17.05 -11.95 3.39
N ASN A 424 17.09 -13.29 3.41
CA ASN A 424 17.34 -14.07 4.61
C ASN A 424 18.73 -13.79 5.20
N THR A 425 19.75 -13.61 4.36
CA THR A 425 21.08 -13.21 4.81
C THR A 425 21.04 -11.87 5.55
N ILE A 426 20.30 -10.87 5.05
CA ILE A 426 20.14 -9.58 5.73
C ILE A 426 19.43 -9.78 7.09
N ARG A 427 18.33 -10.54 7.12
CA ARG A 427 17.57 -10.82 8.35
C ARG A 427 18.37 -11.59 9.41
N GLN A 428 19.34 -12.41 9.01
CA GLN A 428 20.23 -13.12 9.94
C GLN A 428 21.24 -12.20 10.63
N HIS A 429 21.65 -11.10 9.98
CA HIS A 429 22.67 -10.19 10.50
C HIS A 429 22.08 -8.98 11.23
N ALA A 430 20.81 -8.65 10.98
CA ALA A 430 20.14 -7.52 11.60
C ALA A 430 18.67 -7.83 11.89
N ASN A 431 18.18 -7.37 13.05
CA ASN A 431 16.79 -7.59 13.44
C ASN A 431 15.84 -6.72 12.59
N PHE A 432 15.12 -7.36 11.67
CA PHE A 432 14.02 -6.75 10.91
C PHE A 432 12.70 -7.49 11.16
N GLU A 433 12.52 -8.04 12.37
CA GLU A 433 11.24 -8.62 12.79
C GLU A 433 10.12 -7.58 12.63
N GLY A 434 9.01 -8.01 12.04
CA GLY A 434 7.86 -7.16 11.71
C GLY A 434 8.02 -6.28 10.48
N VAL A 435 9.17 -6.26 9.81
CA VAL A 435 9.43 -5.31 8.72
C VAL A 435 9.67 -6.02 7.38
N PRO A 436 8.93 -5.66 6.31
CA PRO A 436 9.23 -6.13 4.96
C PRO A 436 10.51 -5.49 4.43
N LEU A 437 11.37 -6.28 3.78
CA LEU A 437 12.59 -5.78 3.15
C LEU A 437 12.37 -5.61 1.66
N THR A 438 12.67 -4.42 1.14
CA THR A 438 12.62 -4.16 -0.30
C THR A 438 14.01 -4.37 -0.90
N LEU A 439 14.17 -5.40 -1.73
CA LEU A 439 15.40 -5.65 -2.48
C LEU A 439 15.21 -5.21 -3.94
N GLU A 440 15.96 -4.18 -4.34
CA GLU A 440 16.04 -3.67 -5.71
C GLU A 440 17.37 -4.06 -6.36
N PHE A 441 17.32 -4.41 -7.63
CA PHE A 441 18.51 -4.77 -8.42
C PHE A 441 18.67 -3.79 -9.56
N ARG A 442 19.85 -3.18 -9.67
CA ARG A 442 20.15 -2.17 -10.69
C ARG A 442 21.41 -2.54 -11.45
N PRO A 443 21.45 -2.32 -12.78
CA PRO A 443 22.69 -2.47 -13.52
C PRO A 443 23.69 -1.42 -13.04
N ARG A 444 24.96 -1.80 -12.91
CA ARG A 444 26.02 -0.85 -12.58
C ARG A 444 26.17 0.19 -13.70
N ARG A 445 25.94 1.47 -13.40
CA ARG A 445 26.27 2.57 -14.33
C ARG A 445 27.78 2.81 -14.30
N ILE A 446 28.38 3.06 -15.47
CA ILE A 446 29.83 3.25 -15.65
C ILE A 446 30.36 4.47 -14.86
N SER A 447 29.48 5.41 -14.46
CA SER A 447 29.83 6.67 -13.79
C SER A 447 30.14 6.60 -12.29
N ASP A 448 29.87 5.48 -11.59
CA ASP A 448 30.12 5.37 -10.13
C ASP A 448 31.53 4.81 -9.82
N GLN A 449 32.52 5.16 -10.64
CA GLN A 449 33.93 4.95 -10.29
C GLN A 449 34.35 6.06 -9.31
N SER A 450 34.41 5.75 -8.02
CA SER A 450 35.39 6.48 -7.19
C SER A 450 36.79 6.10 -7.72
N PRO A 451 37.70 7.06 -7.96
CA PRO A 451 39.05 6.74 -8.39
C PRO A 451 39.78 5.97 -7.29
N PRO A 452 40.84 5.22 -7.64
CA PRO A 452 41.52 4.28 -6.76
C PRO A 452 42.06 4.89 -5.46
#